data_AF-A0A3B9WWC9-F1
#
_entry.id   AF-A0A3B9WWC9-F1
#
_cell.length_a   1.000
_cell.length_b   1.000
_cell.length_c   1.000
_cell.angle_alpha   90.00
_cell.angle_beta   90.00
_cell.angle_gamma   90.00
#
_symmetry.space_group_name_H-M   'P 1'
#
loop_
_entity.id
_entity.type
_entity.pdbx_description
1 polymer ?
#
loop_
_entity_poly.entity_id
_entity_poly.type
_entity_poly.pdbx_seq_one_letter_code
_entity_poly.pdbx_strand_id
1 'polypeptide(L)' 'MIRFIDPRGMVATPIEPYELTQNVRKNEGEGLTVALLANGFPDSELFFTKIGAAIEKRLPKISTKLWNKGNPGSPA' A
#
# COMPACT_ATOMS: atom_id res chain seq x y z
N MET A 1 26.07 -23.47 -19.23
CA MET A 1 25.82 -22.58 -20.38
C MET A 1 25.05 -21.37 -19.86
N ILE A 2 25.65 -20.18 -19.88
CA ILE A 2 25.02 -18.96 -19.36
C ILE A 2 24.31 -18.27 -20.53
N ARG A 3 23.02 -17.96 -20.37
CA ARG A 3 22.21 -17.26 -21.37
C ARG A 3 22.05 -15.81 -20.95
N PHE A 4 22.55 -14.89 -21.77
CA PHE A 4 22.30 -13.46 -21.60
C PHE A 4 20.85 -13.14 -21.96
N ILE A 5 20.12 -12.50 -21.04
CA ILE A 5 18.79 -11.96 -21.28
C ILE A 5 18.96 -10.45 -21.34
N ASP A 6 18.61 -9.83 -22.47
CA ASP A 6 18.69 -8.38 -22.62
C ASP A 6 17.65 -7.71 -21.69
N PRO A 7 18.06 -6.90 -20.71
CA PRO A 7 17.14 -6.22 -19.79
C PRO A 7 16.28 -5.15 -20.47
N ARG A 8 16.55 -4.83 -21.75
CA ARG A 8 15.76 -3.90 -22.59
C ARG A 8 14.62 -4.59 -23.34
N GLY A 9 14.32 -5.85 -23.03
CA GLY A 9 13.19 -6.58 -23.62
C GLY A 9 11.87 -5.81 -23.44
N MET A 10 10.98 -5.92 -24.43
CA MET A 10 9.64 -5.35 -24.31
C MET A 10 8.84 -6.10 -23.25
N VAL A 11 8.09 -5.36 -22.42
CA VAL A 11 7.15 -5.93 -21.47
C VAL A 11 6.10 -6.71 -22.26
N ALA A 12 6.11 -8.04 -22.11
CA ALA A 12 5.15 -8.93 -22.77
C ALA A 12 3.80 -8.96 -22.04
N THR A 13 3.74 -8.45 -20.82
CA THR A 13 2.51 -8.37 -20.04
C THR A 13 1.60 -7.31 -20.64
N PRO A 14 0.35 -7.66 -21.01
CA PRO A 14 -0.62 -6.65 -21.44
C PRO A 14 -0.88 -5.66 -20.32
N ILE A 15 -1.09 -4.39 -20.67
CA ILE A 15 -1.51 -3.38 -19.70
C ILE A 15 -2.94 -3.70 -19.29
N GLU A 16 -3.15 -4.01 -18.01
CA GLU A 16 -4.49 -4.07 -17.44
C GLU A 16 -4.94 -2.64 -17.09
N PRO A 17 -6.02 -2.13 -17.72
CA PRO A 17 -6.53 -0.81 -17.40
C PRO A 17 -6.97 -0.74 -15.94
N TYR A 18 -6.52 0.30 -15.24
CA TYR A 18 -6.97 0.56 -13.88
C TYR A 18 -8.29 1.33 -13.89
N GLU A 19 -9.37 0.65 -13.52
CA GLU A 19 -10.66 1.30 -13.26
C GLU A 19 -10.73 1.78 -11.82
N LEU A 20 -10.83 3.10 -11.63
CA LEU A 20 -10.96 3.70 -10.30
C LEU A 20 -12.35 3.39 -9.72
N THR A 21 -12.41 2.42 -8.80
CA THR A 21 -13.67 2.05 -8.13
C THR A 21 -14.04 2.99 -6.99
N GLN A 22 -13.05 3.63 -6.35
CA GLN A 22 -13.28 4.52 -5.22
C GLN A 22 -12.35 5.73 -5.22
N ASN A 23 -12.95 6.93 -5.28
CA ASN A 23 -12.19 8.18 -5.19
C ASN A 23 -12.06 8.63 -3.73
N VAL A 24 -10.92 8.31 -3.11
CA VAL A 24 -10.60 8.70 -1.72
C VAL A 24 -10.48 10.21 -1.48
N ARG A 25 -10.36 11.01 -2.54
CA ARG A 25 -10.29 12.49 -2.44
C ARG A 25 -11.66 13.15 -2.44
N LYS A 26 -12.69 12.42 -2.87
CA LYS A 26 -14.07 12.94 -2.84
C LYS A 26 -14.44 13.24 -1.38
N ASN A 27 -14.99 14.42 -1.14
CA ASN A 27 -15.38 14.89 0.20
C ASN A 27 -14.28 14.72 1.26
N GLU A 28 -13.01 14.89 0.86
CA GLU A 28 -11.85 14.80 1.78
C GLU A 28 -11.75 13.46 2.53
N GLY A 29 -12.28 12.38 1.94
CA GLY A 29 -12.25 11.03 2.52
C GLY A 29 -13.39 10.72 3.49
N GLU A 30 -14.41 11.56 3.56
CA GLU A 30 -15.57 11.37 4.44
C GLU A 30 -16.22 9.99 4.28
N GLY A 31 -16.39 9.29 5.40
CA GLY A 31 -16.97 7.94 5.45
C GLY A 31 -16.03 6.82 4.96
N LEU A 32 -14.77 7.12 4.64
CA LEU A 32 -13.79 6.12 4.20
C LEU A 32 -12.83 5.75 5.31
N THR A 33 -12.54 4.46 5.38
CA THR A 33 -11.50 3.91 6.25
C THR A 33 -10.44 3.23 5.41
N VAL A 34 -9.18 3.58 5.63
CA VAL A 34 -8.02 2.94 4.98
C VAL A 34 -7.30 2.08 6.02
N ALA A 35 -7.26 0.77 5.77
CA ALA A 35 -6.46 -0.15 6.57
C ALA A 35 -5.02 -0.18 6.03
N LEU A 36 -4.04 0.00 6.92
CA LEU A 36 -2.62 -0.07 6.65
C LEU A 36 -2.07 -1.35 7.29
N LEU A 37 -1.52 -2.24 6.47
CA LEU A 37 -1.02 -3.55 6.92
C LEU A 37 0.51 -3.55 7.02
N ALA A 38 1.02 -3.54 8.25
CA ALA A 38 2.43 -3.79 8.51
C ALA A 38 2.73 -5.29 8.31
N ASN A 39 3.44 -5.61 7.22
CA ASN A 39 3.73 -6.98 6.77
C ASN A 39 5.18 -7.41 7.09
N GLY A 40 5.76 -6.90 8.18
CA GLY A 40 6.96 -7.48 8.78
C GLY A 40 8.31 -7.12 8.14
N PHE A 41 8.38 -6.09 7.29
CA PHE A 41 9.68 -5.49 6.96
C PHE A 41 10.19 -4.65 8.15
N PRO A 42 11.51 -4.42 8.28
CA PRO A 42 12.08 -3.61 9.37
C PRO A 42 11.37 -2.25 9.50
N ASP A 43 10.95 -1.91 10.71
CA ASP A 43 10.20 -0.69 11.04
C ASP A 43 8.86 -0.51 10.31
N SER A 44 8.25 -1.59 9.80
CA SER A 44 6.96 -1.50 9.08
C SER A 44 5.84 -0.84 9.90
N GLU A 45 5.75 -1.11 11.19
CA GLU A 45 4.77 -0.45 12.07
C GLU A 45 5.00 1.07 12.16
N LEU A 46 6.25 1.49 12.37
CA LEU A 46 6.62 2.91 12.46
C LEU A 46 6.39 3.60 11.11
N PHE A 47 6.73 2.93 10.01
CA PHE A 47 6.48 3.40 8.66
C PHE A 47 4.99 3.63 8.44
N PHE A 48 4.14 2.64 8.68
CA PHE A 48 2.70 2.76 8.45
C PHE A 48 2.01 3.72 9.43
N THR A 49 2.53 3.88 10.64
CA THR A 49 2.09 4.95 11.56
C THR A 49 2.31 6.33 10.95
N LYS A 50 3.50 6.59 10.41
CA LYS A 50 3.80 7.88 9.75
C LYS A 50 2.98 8.08 8.48
N ILE A 51 2.74 7.02 7.71
CA ILE A 51 1.87 7.06 6.54
C ILE A 51 0.43 7.39 6.92
N GLY A 52 -0.12 6.77 7.97
CA GLY A 52 -1.47 7.07 8.47
C GLY A 52 -1.62 8.55 8.83
N ALA A 53 -0.68 9.09 9.61
CA ALA A 53 -0.66 10.51 9.97
C ALA A 53 -0.57 11.44 8.75
N ALA A 54 0.21 11.08 7.73
CA ALA A 54 0.32 11.85 6.49
C ALA A 54 -0.98 11.81 5.66
N ILE A 55 -1.66 10.66 5.64
CA ILE A 55 -2.96 10.51 4.96
C ILE A 55 -4.01 11.38 5.64
N GLU A 56 -4.15 11.30 6.96
CA GLU A 56 -5.14 12.08 7.73
C GLU A 56 -4.86 13.58 7.65
N LYS A 57 -3.58 13.99 7.65
CA LYS A 57 -3.21 15.39 7.40
C LYS A 57 -3.63 15.89 6.02
N ARG A 58 -3.64 15.01 5.01
CA ARG A 58 -4.00 15.35 3.62
C ARG A 58 -5.50 15.24 3.36
N LEU A 59 -6.19 14.35 4.06
CA LEU A 59 -7.61 14.05 3.92
C LEU A 59 -8.25 14.06 5.32
N PRO A 60 -8.62 15.24 5.85
CA PRO A 60 -9.00 15.39 7.26
C PRO A 60 -10.24 14.61 7.69
N LYS A 61 -11.06 14.15 6.75
CA LYS A 61 -12.29 13.39 7.01
C LYS A 61 -12.14 11.88 6.81
N ILE A 62 -10.94 11.42 6.44
CA ILE A 62 -10.63 10.00 6.32
C ILE A 62 -10.28 9.40 7.68
N SER A 63 -10.51 8.11 7.85
CA SER A 63 -10.00 7.36 9.00
C SER A 63 -8.91 6.38 8.55
N THR A 64 -7.82 6.25 9.31
CA THR A 64 -6.83 5.20 9.09
C THR A 64 -6.87 4.15 10.20
N LYS A 65 -6.59 2.89 9.86
CA LYS A 65 -6.46 1.78 10.82
C LYS A 65 -5.17 1.03 10.56
N LEU A 66 -4.28 0.99 11.54
CA LEU A 66 -3.05 0.19 11.46
C LEU A 66 -3.32 -1.23 11.93
N TRP A 67 -2.92 -2.21 11.13
CA TRP A 67 -2.93 -3.62 11.46
C TRP A 67 -1.51 -4.14 11.34
N ASN A 68 -1.00 -4.68 12.44
CA ASN A 68 0.26 -5.40 12.44
C ASN A 68 -0.01 -6.88 12.24
N LYS A 69 0.50 -7.45 11.13
CA LYS A 69 0.38 -8.88 10.86
C LYS A 69 1.29 -9.71 11.78
N GLY A 70 2.25 -9.09 12.45
CA GLY A 70 3.29 -9.76 13.23
C GLY A 70 4.46 -10.21 12.35
N ASN A 71 5.52 -10.71 13.00
CA ASN A 71 6.70 -11.19 12.31
C ASN A 71 6.37 -12.42 11.46
N PRO A 72 6.89 -12.53 10.22
CA PRO A 72 6.69 -13.68 9.33
C PRO A 72 7.34 -15.00 9.82
N GLY A 73 7.62 -15.13 11.13
CA GLY A 73 8.15 -16.33 11.77
C GLY A 73 7.61 -16.62 13.17
N SER A 74 6.60 -15.89 13.67
CA SER A 74 5.91 -16.22 14.92
C SER A 74 4.50 -16.75 14.61
N PRO A 75 4.05 -17.89 15.18
CA PRO A 75 2.69 -18.35 15.00
C PRO A 75 1.69 -17.34 15.55
N ALA A 76 0.52 -17.28 14.92
CA ALA A 76 -0.63 -16.49 15.35
C ALA A 76 -1.24 -17.02 16.66
#